data_AF-A0A932UK97-F1
#
_entry.id   AF-A0A932UK97-F1
#
_cell.length_a   1.000
_cell.length_b   1.000
_cell.length_c   1.000
_cell.angle_alpha   90.00
_cell.angle_beta   90.00
_cell.angle_gamma   90.00
#
_symmetry.space_group_name_H-M   'P 1'
#
loop_
_entity.id
_entity.type
_entity.pdbx_description
1 polymer ?
#
loop_
_entity_poly.entity_id
_entity_poly.type
_entity_poly.pdbx_seq_one_letter_code
_entity_poly.pdbx_strand_id
1 'polypeptide(L)' 'MMGPFGGFGAMTGFYGVSMMMFGLLFLAALLGLVVWGVSALRPPRDRDTDTTALEILRRRYARGEITDAEFEQAKQRVA' A
#
# COMPACT_ATOMS: atom_id res chain seq x y z
N MET A 1 13.18 29.05 48.66
CA MET A 1 14.36 28.30 48.17
C MET A 1 13.91 27.49 46.96
N MET A 2 14.25 27.93 45.74
CA MET A 2 13.97 27.17 44.52
C MET A 2 15.01 26.04 44.42
N GLY A 3 14.56 24.79 44.54
CA GLY A 3 15.43 23.60 44.51
C GLY A 3 15.99 23.33 43.10
N PRO A 4 17.11 22.57 43.00
CA PRO A 4 17.87 22.36 41.76
C PRO A 4 17.21 21.38 40.78
N PHE A 5 15.88 21.35 40.71
CA PHE A 5 15.12 20.38 39.90
C PHE A 5 14.82 20.88 38.47
N GLY A 6 15.21 22.11 38.13
CA GLY A 6 15.00 22.68 36.78
C GLY A 6 15.84 22.05 35.66
N GLY A 7 16.93 21.35 35.99
CA GLY A 7 17.81 20.70 35.00
C GLY A 7 17.44 19.25 34.68
N PHE A 8 16.90 18.50 35.65
CA PHE A 8 16.53 17.10 35.47
C PHE A 8 15.26 16.95 34.62
N GLY A 9 14.31 17.89 34.74
CA GLY A 9 13.07 17.92 33.97
C GLY A 9 13.27 18.13 32.46
N ALA A 10 14.22 18.98 32.07
CA ALA A 10 14.54 19.25 30.67
C ALA A 10 15.25 18.05 30.00
N MET A 11 16.13 17.36 30.74
CA MET A 11 16.78 16.14 30.25
C MET A 11 15.75 15.00 30.13
N THR A 12 14.88 14.79 31.11
CA THR A 12 13.78 13.82 31.01
C THR A 12 12.75 14.17 29.95
N GLY A 13 12.53 15.45 29.65
CA GLY A 13 11.62 15.90 28.60
C GLY A 13 12.15 15.56 27.21
N PHE A 14 13.42 15.84 26.94
CA PHE A 14 14.05 15.51 25.65
C PHE A 14 14.18 14.00 25.44
N TYR A 15 14.58 13.27 26.50
CA TYR A 15 14.60 11.80 26.48
C TYR A 15 13.20 11.19 26.39
N GLY A 16 12.18 11.78 27.01
CA GLY A 16 10.81 11.30 26.92
C GLY A 16 10.21 11.47 25.53
N VAL A 17 10.44 12.63 24.90
CA VAL A 17 10.01 12.89 23.52
C VAL A 17 10.76 12.00 22.53
N SER A 18 12.06 11.82 22.71
CA SER A 18 12.84 10.93 21.84
C SER A 18 12.39 9.47 21.99
N MET A 19 12.14 8.97 23.20
CA MET A 19 11.65 7.61 23.44
C MET A 19 10.28 7.38 22.78
N MET A 20 9.38 8.37 22.86
CA MET A 20 8.05 8.29 22.21
C MET A 20 8.16 8.31 20.68
N MET A 21 9.03 9.16 20.14
CA MET A 21 9.35 9.18 18.70
C MET A 21 9.93 7.85 18.22
N PHE A 22 10.90 7.28 18.95
CA PHE A 22 11.46 5.98 18.63
C PHE A 22 10.42 4.86 18.70
N GLY A 23 9.50 4.91 19.67
CA GLY A 23 8.38 3.96 19.76
C GLY A 23 7.43 4.05 18.56
N LEU A 24 7.07 5.27 18.14
CA LEU A 24 6.26 5.50 16.94
C LEU A 24 6.96 5.05 15.66
N LEU A 25 8.26 5.34 15.53
CA LEU A 25 9.09 4.89 14.40
C LEU A 25 9.19 3.37 14.37
N PHE A 26 9.37 2.72 15.52
CA PHE A 26 9.41 1.26 15.61
C PHE A 26 8.08 0.64 15.19
N LEU A 27 6.96 1.21 15.63
CA LEU A 27 5.63 0.75 15.22
C LEU A 27 5.40 0.95 13.71
N ALA A 28 5.77 2.11 13.17
CA ALA A 28 5.68 2.40 11.74
C ALA A 28 6.57 1.45 10.91
N ALA A 29 7.78 1.16 11.39
CA ALA A 29 8.68 0.19 10.77
C ALA A 29 8.10 -1.22 10.80
N LEU A 30 7.49 -1.64 11.92
CA LEU A 30 6.83 -2.96 12.03
C LEU A 30 5.65 -3.08 11.05
N LEU A 31 4.78 -2.07 11.01
CA LEU A 31 3.68 -2.01 10.05
C LEU A 31 4.19 -1.97 8.60
N GLY A 32 5.21 -1.18 8.33
CA GLY A 32 5.87 -1.09 7.03
C GLY A 32 6.46 -2.42 6.60
N LEU A 33 7.09 -3.17 7.52
CA LEU A 33 7.66 -4.49 7.24
C LEU A 33 6.57 -5.52 6.93
N VAL A 34 5.44 -5.48 7.65
CA VAL A 34 4.30 -6.36 7.37
C VAL A 34 3.69 -6.02 6.00
N VAL A 35 3.46 -4.75 5.70
CA VAL A 35 2.93 -4.30 4.39
C VAL A 35 3.89 -4.66 3.27
N TRP A 36 5.19 -4.42 3.46
CA TRP A 36 6.23 -4.76 2.50
C TRP A 36 6.35 -6.27 2.30
N GLY A 37 6.34 -7.07 3.36
CA GLY A 37 6.35 -8.53 3.27
C GLY A 37 5.12 -9.08 2.55
N VAL A 38 3.92 -8.56 2.87
CA VAL A 38 2.70 -8.93 2.15
C VAL A 38 2.72 -8.44 0.69
N SER A 39 3.32 -7.29 0.40
CA SER A 39 3.47 -6.78 -0.96
C SER A 39 4.55 -7.50 -1.77
N ALA A 40 5.57 -8.06 -1.11
CA ALA A 40 6.62 -8.86 -1.73
C ALA A 40 6.16 -10.30 -1.99
N LEU A 41 5.28 -10.83 -1.14
CA LEU A 41 4.63 -12.14 -1.32
C LEU A 41 3.41 -12.08 -2.23
N ARG A 42 2.79 -10.91 -2.37
CA ARG A 42 1.86 -10.68 -3.47
C ARG A 42 2.71 -10.71 -4.75
N PRO A 43 2.44 -11.61 -5.71
CA PRO A 43 2.92 -11.37 -7.07
C PRO A 43 2.51 -9.94 -7.44
N PRO A 44 3.25 -9.24 -8.31
CA PRO A 44 2.79 -7.97 -8.86
C PRO A 44 1.31 -8.17 -9.11
N ARG A 45 0.44 -7.43 -8.41
CA ARG A 45 -0.96 -7.37 -8.82
C ARG A 45 -0.86 -6.61 -10.11
N ASP A 46 -0.58 -7.39 -11.12
CA ASP A 46 -0.23 -6.93 -12.41
C ASP A 46 -1.42 -6.09 -12.84
N ARG A 47 -1.07 -5.11 -13.64
CA ARG A 47 -1.99 -4.55 -14.63
C ARG A 47 -2.62 -5.65 -15.52
N ASP A 48 -2.32 -6.93 -15.28
CA ASP A 48 -2.97 -8.14 -15.74
C ASP A 48 -4.39 -8.36 -15.24
N THR A 49 -4.94 -7.63 -14.29
CA THR A 49 -6.41 -7.68 -14.17
C THR A 49 -7.04 -7.13 -15.45
N ASP A 50 -6.46 -6.05 -16.01
CA ASP A 50 -6.88 -5.49 -17.30
C ASP A 50 -6.40 -6.36 -18.47
N THR A 51 -5.15 -6.87 -18.44
CA THR A 51 -4.66 -7.79 -19.49
C THR A 51 -5.49 -9.08 -19.53
N THR A 52 -5.81 -9.69 -18.39
CA THR A 52 -6.62 -10.92 -18.28
C THR A 52 -8.07 -10.64 -18.70
N ALA A 53 -8.65 -9.50 -18.30
CA ALA A 53 -9.99 -9.12 -18.73
C ALA A 53 -10.05 -8.93 -20.26
N LEU A 54 -9.07 -8.24 -20.84
CA LEU A 54 -8.94 -8.05 -22.29
C LEU A 54 -8.65 -9.37 -23.03
N GLU A 55 -7.86 -10.26 -22.45
CA GLU A 55 -7.52 -11.57 -23.04
C GLU A 55 -8.72 -12.53 -23.00
N ILE A 56 -9.49 -12.54 -21.91
CA ILE A 56 -10.79 -13.25 -21.83
C ILE A 56 -11.75 -12.70 -22.89
N LEU A 57 -11.84 -11.38 -23.04
CA LEU A 57 -12.67 -10.74 -24.05
C LEU A 57 -12.27 -11.16 -25.46
N ARG A 58 -10.96 -11.10 -25.78
CA ARG A 58 -10.41 -11.44 -27.09
C ARG A 58 -10.63 -12.92 -27.44
N ARG A 59 -10.57 -13.82 -26.44
CA ARG A 59 -10.82 -15.26 -26.64
C ARG A 59 -12.31 -15.58 -26.88
N ARG A 60 -13.24 -14.74 -26.43
CA ARG A 60 -14.68 -14.87 -26.72
C ARG A 60 -15.06 -14.24 -28.06
N TYR A 61 -14.42 -13.12 -28.40
CA TYR A 61 -14.52 -12.51 -29.73
C TYR A 61 -14.03 -13.46 -30.83
N ALA A 62 -12.88 -14.11 -30.65
CA ALA A 62 -12.36 -15.10 -31.61
C ALA A 62 -13.24 -16.37 -31.73
N ARG A 63 -14.07 -16.65 -30.72
CA ARG A 63 -15.08 -17.71 -30.75
C ARG A 63 -16.40 -17.27 -31.42
N GLY A 64 -16.54 -15.99 -31.74
CA GLY A 64 -17.77 -15.41 -32.32
C GLY A 64 -18.94 -15.32 -31.32
N GLU A 65 -18.68 -15.48 -30.02
CA GLU A 65 -19.71 -15.41 -28.98
C GLU A 65 -20.09 -13.96 -28.61
N ILE A 66 -19.29 -12.98 -29.04
CA ILE A 66 -19.46 -11.55 -28.72
C ILE A 66 -19.28 -10.76 -30.03
N THR A 67 -20.16 -9.80 -30.26
CA THR A 67 -20.16 -8.96 -31.47
C THR A 67 -19.12 -7.83 -31.36
N ASP A 68 -18.55 -7.35 -32.47
CA ASP A 68 -17.59 -6.22 -32.50
C ASP A 68 -18.01 -5.02 -31.64
N ALA A 69 -19.32 -4.70 -31.64
CA ALA A 69 -19.89 -3.59 -30.88
C ALA A 69 -19.78 -3.77 -29.36
N GLU A 70 -19.88 -5.01 -28.86
CA GLU A 70 -19.79 -5.33 -27.44
C GLU A 70 -18.33 -5.35 -26.97
N PHE A 71 -17.39 -5.74 -27.85
CA PHE A 71 -15.96 -5.71 -27.58
C PHE A 71 -15.46 -4.27 -27.37
N GLU A 72 -15.88 -3.33 -28.22
CA GLU A 72 -15.47 -1.92 -28.11
C GLU A 72 -16.05 -1.24 -26.86
N GLN A 73 -17.30 -1.55 -26.47
CA GLN A 73 -17.88 -1.00 -25.23
C GLN A 73 -17.16 -1.49 -23.96
N ALA A 74 -16.79 -2.76 -23.92
CA ALA A 74 -16.08 -3.32 -22.78
C ALA A 74 -14.63 -2.80 -22.71
N LYS A 75 -13.98 -2.60 -23.86
CA LYS A 75 -12.64 -1.98 -23.93
C LYS A 75 -12.63 -0.54 -23.40
N GLN A 76 -13.66 0.26 -23.70
CA GLN A 76 -13.81 1.63 -23.17
C GLN A 76 -14.13 1.69 -21.68
N ARG A 77 -14.70 0.63 -21.09
CA ARG A 77 -14.97 0.57 -19.64
C ARG A 77 -13.80 0.08 -18.80
N VAL A 78 -12.87 -0.64 -19.42
CA VAL A 78 -11.70 -1.24 -18.75
C VAL A 78 -10.43 -0.40 -18.95
N ALA A 79 -10.35 0.42 -20.01
CA ALA A 79 -9.28 1.40 -20.22
C ALA A 79 -9.44 2.66 -19.34
#